data_AF-A0A9D5EAY1-F1
#
_entry.id   AF-A0A9D5EAY1-F1
#
_cell.length_a   1.000
_cell.length_b   1.000
_cell.length_c   1.000
_cell.angle_alpha   90.00
_cell.angle_beta   90.00
_cell.angle_gamma   90.00
#
_symmetry.space_group_name_H-M   'P 1'
#
loop_
_entity.id
_entity.type
_entity.pdbx_description
1 polymer ?
#
loop_
_entity_poly.entity_id
_entity_poly.type
_entity_poly.pdbx_seq_one_letter_code
_entity_poly.pdbx_strand_id
1 'polypeptide(L)' 'MTAKEALRDRIERFSEDEALEWLARIEWESTETETLSADELAEVLAAEKAIKAGDFVDGEDLFRQLGL' A
#
# COMPACT_ATOMS: atom_id res chain seq x y z
N MET A 1 18.97 -19.66 15.49
CA MET A 1 18.09 -19.21 14.41
C MET A 1 17.93 -17.71 14.53
N THR A 2 18.40 -16.98 13.52
CA THR A 2 18.40 -15.52 13.50
C THR A 2 17.12 -14.99 12.88
N ALA A 3 16.80 -13.71 13.11
CA ALA A 3 15.68 -13.05 12.44
C ALA A 3 15.79 -13.13 10.90
N LYS A 4 17.02 -13.13 10.36
CA LYS A 4 17.28 -13.27 8.92
C LYS A 4 16.98 -14.68 8.40
N GLU A 5 17.27 -15.72 9.18
CA GLU A 5 16.96 -17.11 8.81
C GLU A 5 15.45 -17.38 8.89
N ALA A 6 14.78 -16.88 9.93
CA ALA A 6 13.33 -17.02 10.07
C ALA A 6 12.55 -16.26 8.97
N LEU A 7 13.08 -15.12 8.53
CA LEU A 7 12.52 -14.37 7.40
C LEU A 7 12.72 -15.13 6.09
N ARG A 8 13.92 -15.69 5.86
CA ARG A 8 14.23 -16.47 4.67
C ARG A 8 13.34 -17.70 4.54
N ASP A 9 13.22 -18.50 5.60
CA ASP A 9 12.38 -19.70 5.62
C ASP A 9 10.89 -19.38 5.37
N ARG A 10 10.47 -18.16 5.70
CA ARG A 10 9.10 -17.69 5.49
C ARG A 10 8.89 -17.22 4.05
N ILE A 11 9.85 -16.50 3.47
CA ILE A 11 9.84 -16.06 2.07
C ILE A 11 9.89 -17.25 1.12
N GLU A 12 10.69 -18.28 1.41
CA GLU A 12 10.80 -19.50 0.59
C GLU A 12 9.49 -20.32 0.52
N ARG A 13 8.51 -20.00 1.36
CA ARG A 13 7.17 -20.62 1.37
C ARG A 13 6.11 -19.80 0.63
N PHE A 14 6.44 -18.57 0.26
CA PHE A 14 5.55 -17.71 -0.51
C PHE A 14 5.60 -18.06 -1.98
N SER A 15 4.47 -17.90 -2.67
CA SER A 15 4.48 -17.80 -4.12
C SER A 15 5.24 -16.54 -4.55
N GLU A 16 5.63 -16.48 -5.82
CA GLU A 16 6.31 -15.30 -6.37
C GLU A 16 5.45 -14.03 -6.20
N ASP A 17 4.13 -14.15 -6.41
CA ASP A 17 3.17 -13.06 -6.22
C ASP A 17 3.08 -12.61 -4.75
N GLU A 18 3.00 -13.56 -3.81
CA GLU A 18 2.95 -13.25 -2.38
C GLU A 18 4.26 -12.58 -1.91
N ALA A 19 5.42 -13.02 -2.41
CA ALA A 19 6.70 -12.42 -2.08
C ALA A 19 6.79 -10.97 -2.60
N LEU A 20 6.26 -10.69 -3.79
CA LEU A 20 6.20 -9.36 -4.37
C LEU A 20 5.30 -8.42 -3.55
N GLU A 21 4.13 -8.87 -3.13
CA GLU A 21 3.25 -8.08 -2.25
C GLU A 21 3.93 -7.75 -0.91
N TRP A 22 4.59 -8.73 -0.30
CA TRP A 22 5.32 -8.52 0.95
C TRP A 22 6.49 -7.55 0.78
N LEU A 23 7.21 -7.61 -0.34
CA LEU A 23 8.29 -6.67 -0.64
C LEU A 23 7.75 -5.25 -0.84
N ALA A 24 6.68 -5.08 -1.62
CA ALA A 24 6.04 -3.77 -1.84
C ALA A 24 5.55 -3.16 -0.53
N ARG A 25 4.96 -3.99 0.35
CA ARG A 25 4.52 -3.55 1.68
C ARG A 25 5.69 -3.11 2.56
N ILE A 26 6.80 -3.86 2.57
CA ILE A 26 7.99 -3.48 3.34
C ILE A 26 8.57 -2.18 2.82
N GLU A 27 8.62 -2.00 1.49
CA GLU A 27 9.12 -0.78 0.86
C GLU A 27 8.25 0.43 1.24
N TRP A 28 6.92 0.29 1.16
CA TRP A 28 5.97 1.30 1.61
C TRP A 28 6.12 1.63 3.11
N GLU A 29 6.12 0.61 3.99
CA GLU A 29 6.29 0.81 5.44
C GLU A 29 7.67 1.40 5.82
N SER A 30 8.68 1.21 4.97
CA SER A 30 10.03 1.76 5.16
C SER A 30 10.20 3.20 4.67
N THR A 31 9.24 3.70 3.88
CA THR A 31 9.26 5.06 3.36
C THR A 31 8.76 6.02 4.44
N GLU A 32 9.68 6.71 5.12
CA GLU A 32 9.38 7.59 6.28
C GLU A 32 8.41 8.73 5.97
N THR A 33 8.37 9.19 4.72
CA THR A 33 7.49 10.28 4.28
C THR A 33 7.09 10.08 2.83
N GLU A 34 5.79 9.89 2.59
CA GLU A 34 5.18 9.94 1.27
C GLU A 34 4.47 11.29 1.14
N THR A 35 4.93 12.14 0.23
CA THR A 35 4.34 13.47 0.01
C THR A 35 3.52 13.42 -1.26
N LEU A 36 2.20 13.49 -1.11
CA LEU A 36 1.29 13.60 -2.24
C LEU A 36 1.50 14.94 -2.96
N SER A 37 1.44 14.90 -4.28
CA SER A 37 1.26 16.08 -5.11
C SER A 37 -0.08 16.77 -4.79
N ALA A 38 -0.23 18.02 -5.23
CA ALA A 38 -1.47 18.77 -5.00
C ALA A 38 -2.69 18.08 -5.63
N ASP A 39 -2.50 17.41 -6.77
CA ASP A 39 -3.56 16.73 -7.51
C ASP A 39 -3.95 15.42 -6.80
N GLU A 40 -2.97 14.61 -6.40
CA GLU A 40 -3.20 13.38 -5.61
C GLU A 40 -3.87 13.69 -4.25
N LEU A 41 -3.44 14.75 -3.58
CA LEU A 41 -4.06 15.19 -2.34
C LEU A 41 -5.53 15.62 -2.56
N ALA A 42 -5.83 16.28 -3.69
CA ALA A 42 -7.20 16.68 -4.01
C ALA A 42 -8.11 15.46 -4.23
N GLU A 43 -7.61 14.42 -4.88
CA GLU A 43 -8.34 13.15 -5.08
C GLU A 43 -8.61 12.43 -3.76
N VAL A 44 -7.62 12.34 -2.87
CA VAL A 44 -7.79 11.77 -1.52
C VAL A 44 -8.85 12.55 -0.72
N LEU A 45 -8.82 13.89 -0.76
CA LEU A 45 -9.81 14.71 -0.06
C LEU A 45 -11.22 14.60 -0.66
N ALA A 46 -11.33 14.42 -1.99
CA ALA A 46 -12.60 14.17 -2.65
C ALA A 46 -13.19 12.81 -2.24
N ALA A 47 -12.35 11.77 -2.21
CA ALA A 47 -12.72 10.44 -1.74
C ALA A 47 -13.16 10.46 -0.27
N GLU A 48 -12.42 11.13 0.63
CA GLU A 48 -12.82 11.28 2.02
C GLU A 48 -14.21 11.93 2.16
N LYS A 49 -14.48 12.94 1.33
CA LYS A 49 -15.75 13.65 1.35
C LYS A 49 -16.90 12.74 0.89
N ALA A 50 -16.68 11.91 -0.12
CA ALA A 50 -17.65 10.93 -0.60
C ALA A 50 -17.95 9.87 0.48
N ILE A 51 -16.91 9.33 1.13
CA ILE A 51 -17.04 8.38 2.25
C ILE A 51 -17.85 9.01 3.40
N LYS A 52 -17.55 10.25 3.78
CA LYS A 52 -18.28 10.98 4.83
C LYS A 52 -19.74 11.25 4.46
N ALA A 53 -20.07 11.35 3.17
CA ALA A 53 -21.43 11.48 2.68
C ALA A 53 -22.21 10.14 2.64
N GLY A 54 -21.52 9.01 2.88
CA GLY A 54 -22.10 7.67 2.85
C GLY A 54 -21.97 6.98 1.49
N ASP A 55 -21.21 7.56 0.56
CA ASP A 55 -20.92 6.94 -0.73
C ASP A 55 -19.86 5.85 -0.58
N PHE A 56 -19.99 4.78 -1.36
CA PHE A 56 -18.96 3.75 -1.44
C PHE A 56 -17.80 4.26 -2.29
N VAL A 57 -16.60 4.18 -1.74
CA VAL A 57 -15.35 4.42 -2.46
C VAL A 57 -14.55 3.13 -2.44
N ASP A 58 -14.13 2.67 -3.62
CA ASP A 58 -13.22 1.55 -3.74
C ASP A 58 -11.79 2.04 -3.43
N GLY A 59 -11.26 1.61 -2.28
CA GLY A 59 -9.91 2.00 -1.86
C GLY A 59 -8.82 1.43 -2.77
N GLU A 60 -9.03 0.26 -3.37
CA GLU A 60 -8.03 -0.37 -4.25
C GLU A 60 -7.95 0.36 -5.59
N ASP A 61 -9.10 0.78 -6.13
CA ASP A 61 -9.14 1.61 -7.34
C ASP A 61 -8.53 2.99 -7.11
N LEU A 62 -8.82 3.62 -5.95
CA LEU A 62 -8.23 4.90 -5.59
C LEU A 62 -6.71 4.84 -5.48
N PHE A 63 -6.16 3.80 -4.84
CA PHE A 63 -4.71 3.60 -4.76
C PHE A 63 -4.08 3.49 -6.15
N ARG A 64 -4.67 2.68 -7.04
CA ARG A 64 -4.17 2.53 -8.43
C ARG A 64 -4.22 3.84 -9.22
N GLN A 65 -5.24 4.68 -9.02
CA GLN A 65 -5.34 5.99 -9.69
C GLN A 65 -4.23 6.95 -9.25
N LEU A 66 -3.85 6.89 -7.98
CA LEU A 66 -2.79 7.70 -7.39
C LEU A 66 -1.38 7.18 -7.71
N GLY A 67 -1.26 6.02 -8.36
CA GLY A 67 0.04 5.40 -8.63
C GLY A 67 0.76 4.91 -7.36
N LEU A 68 0.00 4.62 -6.31
CA LEU A 68 0.43 4.10 -5.00
C LEU A 68 0.07 2.61 -4.89
#